data_AF-A0A957T1A3-F1
#
_entry.id   AF-A0A957T1A3-F1
#
_cell.length_a   1.000
_cell.length_b   1.000
_cell.length_c   1.000
_cell.angle_alpha   90.00
_cell.angle_beta   90.00
_cell.angle_gamma   90.00
#
_symmetry.space_group_name_H-M   'P 1'
#
loop_
_entity.id
_entity.type
_entity.pdbx_description
1 polymer ?
#
loop_
_entity_poly.entity_id
_entity_poly.type
_entity_poly.pdbx_seq_one_letter_code
_entity_poly.pdbx_strand_id
1 'polypeptide(L)'
;WGERQVITTGSAGLPLEGHNVAQYVLLDQVAAGWHAQHCSVPYPVEQTLQRFAETNYVAETGVMGRLFQREVATASLHFVPFLRYYRQWTATEPTLTLDAAWLRYNMSF
;
A
#
# COMPACT_ATOMS: atom_id res chain seq x y z
N TRP A 1 3.95 16.71 -19.73
CA TRP A 1 5.38 17.10 -19.60
C TRP A 1 5.80 17.67 -20.95
N GLY A 2 5.48 18.95 -21.22
CA GLY A 2 5.40 19.42 -22.61
C GLY A 2 4.47 18.53 -23.43
N GLU A 3 4.90 18.12 -24.62
CA GLU A 3 4.18 17.22 -25.54
C GLU A 3 4.23 15.73 -25.16
N ARG A 4 4.90 15.36 -24.05
CA ARG A 4 5.04 13.96 -23.63
C ARG A 4 3.86 13.53 -22.76
N GLN A 5 3.30 12.39 -23.11
CA GLN A 5 2.31 11.68 -22.31
C GLN A 5 2.99 10.97 -21.13
N VAL A 6 2.40 11.07 -19.95
CA VAL A 6 2.80 10.32 -18.75
C VAL A 6 1.61 9.45 -18.37
N ILE A 7 1.84 8.15 -18.23
CA ILE A 7 0.79 7.16 -17.99
C ILE A 7 1.14 6.41 -16.71
N THR A 8 0.25 6.47 -15.73
CA THR A 8 0.34 5.66 -14.52
C THR A 8 -0.30 4.30 -14.77
N THR A 9 0.38 3.23 -14.39
CA THR A 9 -0.09 1.86 -14.62
C THR A 9 -0.98 1.32 -13.49
N GLY A 10 -1.08 2.06 -12.38
CA GLY A 10 -1.62 1.54 -11.13
C GLY A 10 -0.67 0.54 -10.47
N SER A 11 -1.21 -0.27 -9.56
CA SER A 11 -0.48 -1.29 -8.82
C SER A 11 -1.16 -2.66 -8.92
N ALA A 12 -0.37 -3.68 -9.25
CA ALA A 12 -0.87 -5.05 -9.31
C ALA A 12 -0.99 -5.71 -7.92
N GLY A 13 -0.10 -5.38 -6.98
CA GLY A 13 0.02 -6.09 -5.70
C GLY A 13 -0.37 -5.28 -4.46
N LEU A 14 -0.43 -3.95 -4.57
CA LEU A 14 -0.79 -3.05 -3.47
C LEU A 14 -1.52 -1.83 -4.05
N PRO A 15 -2.78 -1.99 -4.50
CA PRO A 15 -3.62 -0.84 -4.85
C PRO A 15 -3.92 -0.05 -3.57
N LEU A 16 -3.75 1.28 -3.61
CA LEU A 16 -3.90 2.16 -2.43
C LEU A 16 -5.04 3.17 -2.62
N GLU A 17 -5.99 2.83 -3.49
CA GLU A 17 -7.10 3.70 -3.94
C GLU A 17 -8.47 3.25 -3.38
N GLY A 18 -8.49 2.36 -2.38
CA GLY A 18 -9.71 1.90 -1.70
C GLY A 18 -10.39 0.67 -2.33
N HIS A 19 -9.81 0.12 -3.40
CA HIS A 19 -10.32 -1.08 -4.07
C HIS A 19 -9.23 -2.14 -4.24
N ASN A 20 -9.47 -3.34 -3.72
CA ASN A 20 -8.56 -4.48 -3.88
C ASN A 20 -8.71 -5.12 -5.26
N VAL A 21 -8.24 -4.42 -6.29
CA VAL A 21 -8.13 -4.90 -7.65
C VAL A 21 -6.71 -4.74 -8.14
N ALA A 22 -6.19 -5.74 -8.85
CA ALA A 22 -4.90 -5.61 -9.51
C ALA A 22 -5.06 -4.69 -10.72
N GLN A 23 -4.24 -3.64 -10.79
CA GLN A 23 -4.27 -2.66 -11.87
C GLN A 23 -3.04 -2.82 -12.79
N TYR A 24 -3.27 -2.67 -14.09
CA TYR A 24 -2.23 -2.64 -15.11
C TYR A 24 -2.72 -1.86 -16.33
N VAL A 25 -1.86 -1.66 -17.32
CA VAL A 25 -2.19 -0.99 -18.58
C VAL A 25 -1.78 -1.86 -19.75
N LEU A 26 -2.67 -1.99 -20.74
CA LEU A 26 -2.32 -2.42 -22.09
C LEU A 26 -1.97 -1.18 -22.91
N LEU A 27 -0.77 -1.16 -23.49
CA LEU A 27 -0.29 -0.07 -24.33
C LEU A 27 -0.20 -0.55 -25.78
N ASP A 28 -1.04 0.03 -26.64
CA ASP A 28 -1.02 -0.21 -28.07
C ASP A 28 -0.34 0.97 -28.77
N GLN A 29 0.65 0.68 -29.61
CA GLN A 29 1.25 1.70 -30.46
C GLN A 29 0.36 1.91 -31.69
N VAL A 30 -0.15 3.13 -31.86
CA VAL A 30 -0.97 3.55 -33.00
C VAL A 30 -0.26 4.66 -33.78
N ALA A 31 -0.73 4.96 -34.99
CA ALA A 31 -0.10 5.97 -35.86
C ALA A 31 0.04 7.37 -35.21
N ALA A 32 -0.85 7.71 -34.28
CA ALA A 32 -0.87 8.99 -33.57
C ALA A 32 -0.17 8.97 -32.19
N GLY A 33 0.49 7.86 -31.81
CA GLY A 33 1.18 7.73 -30.52
C GLY A 33 0.79 6.46 -29.75
N TRP A 34 0.73 6.55 -28.42
CA TRP A 34 0.35 5.43 -27.57
C TRP A 34 -1.13 5.52 -27.19
N HIS A 35 -1.87 4.45 -27.44
CA HIS A 35 -3.18 4.24 -26.85
C HIS A 35 -3.02 3.42 -25.57
N ALA A 36 -3.65 3.85 -24.48
CA ALA A 36 -3.54 3.20 -23.19
C ALA A 36 -4.91 2.75 -22.70
N GLN A 37 -5.03 1.47 -22.40
CA GLN A 37 -6.20 0.88 -21.77
C GLN A 37 -5.85 0.47 -20.35
N HIS A 38 -6.44 1.16 -19.36
CA HIS A 38 -6.35 0.80 -17.96
C HIS A 38 -7.25 -0.40 -17.66
N CYS A 39 -6.66 -1.42 -17.06
CA CYS A 39 -7.35 -2.65 -16.68
C CYS A 39 -7.38 -2.78 -15.15
N SER A 40 -8.45 -3.37 -14.63
CA SER A 40 -8.60 -3.69 -13.21
C SER A 40 -9.22 -5.07 -13.08
N VAL A 41 -8.55 -5.94 -12.33
CA VAL A 41 -8.93 -7.35 -12.22
C VAL A 41 -9.06 -7.74 -10.74
N PRO A 42 -10.20 -8.28 -10.29
CA PRO A 42 -10.34 -8.84 -8.95
C PRO A 42 -9.38 -10.01 -8.74
N TYR A 43 -8.85 -10.15 -7.52
CA TYR A 43 -7.98 -11.25 -7.12
C TYR A 43 -8.35 -11.71 -5.70
N PRO A 44 -7.97 -12.94 -5.29
CA PRO A 44 -8.32 -13.46 -3.97
C PRO A 44 -7.42 -12.85 -2.88
N VAL A 45 -7.79 -11.68 -2.38
CA VAL A 45 -7.04 -10.93 -1.34
C VAL A 45 -6.82 -11.77 -0.10
N GLU A 46 -7.81 -12.57 0.28
CA GLU A 46 -7.78 -13.44 1.45
C GLU A 46 -6.65 -14.46 1.36
N GLN A 47 -6.33 -14.96 0.16
CA GLN A 47 -5.20 -15.87 -0.04
C GLN A 47 -3.87 -15.13 0.17
N THR A 48 -3.75 -13.88 -0.29
CA THR A 48 -2.57 -13.06 0.00
C THR A 48 -2.45 -12.81 1.51
N LEU A 49 -3.54 -12.48 2.20
CA LEU A 49 -3.54 -12.29 3.65
C LEU A 49 -3.18 -13.57 4.42
N GLN A 50 -3.60 -14.74 3.93
CA GLN A 50 -3.20 -16.02 4.49
C GLN A 50 -1.68 -16.23 4.37
N ARG A 51 -1.06 -15.83 3.26
CA ARG A 51 0.40 -15.92 3.09
C ARG A 51 1.18 -15.09 4.11
N PHE A 52 0.65 -13.94 4.56
CA PHE A 52 1.29 -13.16 5.65
C PHE A 52 1.39 -13.99 6.94
N ALA A 53 0.40 -14.83 7.22
CA ALA A 53 0.40 -15.70 8.40
C ALA A 53 1.30 -16.94 8.18
N GLU A 54 1.18 -17.63 7.04
CA GLU A 54 1.92 -18.86 6.74
C GLU A 54 3.43 -18.67 6.70
N THR A 55 3.90 -17.49 6.30
CA THR A 55 5.32 -17.19 6.12
C THR A 55 5.98 -16.56 7.35
N ASN A 56 5.23 -16.41 8.45
CA ASN A 56 5.66 -15.67 9.64
C ASN A 56 6.06 -14.20 9.36
N TYR A 57 5.67 -13.65 8.21
CA TYR A 57 6.14 -12.35 7.71
C TYR A 57 5.99 -11.23 8.74
N VAL A 58 4.84 -11.17 9.41
CA VAL A 58 4.55 -10.13 10.41
C VAL A 58 5.45 -10.25 11.64
N ALA A 59 5.82 -11.45 12.05
CA ALA A 59 6.73 -11.63 13.18
C ALA A 59 8.16 -11.20 12.81
N GLU A 60 8.60 -11.51 11.58
CA GLU A 60 9.94 -11.15 11.10
C GLU A 60 10.09 -9.64 10.81
N THR A 61 8.99 -8.96 10.46
CA THR A 61 9.01 -7.54 10.02
C THR A 61 8.40 -6.57 11.04
N GLY A 62 7.79 -7.07 12.11
CA GLY A 62 7.24 -6.27 13.20
C GLY A 62 6.13 -5.32 12.76
N VAL A 63 6.12 -4.11 13.35
CA VAL A 63 5.08 -3.09 13.10
C VAL A 63 4.92 -2.75 11.61
N MET A 64 6.02 -2.69 10.86
CA MET A 64 5.98 -2.37 9.44
C MET A 64 5.24 -3.45 8.64
N GLY A 65 5.44 -4.72 8.97
CA GLY A 65 4.68 -5.82 8.38
C GLY A 65 3.20 -5.76 8.67
N ARG A 66 2.82 -5.40 9.91
CA ARG A 66 1.40 -5.22 10.28
C ARG A 66 0.75 -4.10 9.48
N LEU A 67 1.47 -3.00 9.25
CA LEU A 67 1.00 -1.89 8.43
C LEU A 67 0.78 -2.34 6.98
N PHE A 68 1.76 -3.01 6.35
CA PHE A 68 1.60 -3.53 5.00
C PHE A 68 0.46 -4.54 4.88
N GLN A 69 0.32 -5.45 5.84
CA GLN A 69 -0.82 -6.38 5.88
C GLN A 69 -2.15 -5.63 5.94
N ARG A 70 -2.25 -4.56 6.74
CA ARG A 70 -3.44 -3.71 6.81
C ARG A 70 -3.70 -3.00 5.49
N GLU A 71 -2.68 -2.46 4.82
CA GLU A 71 -2.83 -1.83 3.50
C GLU A 71 -3.32 -2.81 2.43
N VAL A 72 -2.84 -4.05 2.44
CA VAL A 72 -3.36 -5.12 1.55
C VAL A 72 -4.81 -5.45 1.87
N ALA A 73 -5.20 -5.48 3.14
CA ALA A 73 -6.56 -5.79 3.53
C ALA A 73 -7.55 -4.68 3.12
N THR A 74 -7.13 -3.42 3.20
CA THR A 74 -8.03 -2.25 3.06
C THR A 74 -7.86 -1.47 1.75
N ALA A 75 -6.87 -1.83 0.92
CA ALA A 75 -6.43 -1.03 -0.23
C ALA A 75 -6.21 0.45 0.12
N SER A 76 -5.74 0.75 1.33
CA SER A 76 -5.66 2.12 1.85
C SER A 76 -4.31 2.39 2.50
N LEU A 77 -3.87 3.66 2.45
CA LEU A 77 -2.61 4.11 3.05
C LEU A 77 -2.66 4.03 4.59
N HIS A 78 -1.80 3.21 5.17
CA HIS A 78 -1.58 3.12 6.62
C HIS A 78 -0.11 3.35 6.99
N PHE A 79 0.83 2.95 6.15
CA PHE A 79 2.26 3.03 6.40
C PHE A 79 2.74 4.49 6.48
N VAL A 80 2.43 5.28 5.45
CA VAL A 80 2.84 6.70 5.39
C VAL A 80 2.19 7.55 6.49
N PRO A 81 0.86 7.45 6.74
CA PRO A 81 0.25 8.16 7.87
C PRO A 81 0.86 7.77 9.21
N PHE A 82 1.11 6.48 9.45
CA PHE A 82 1.76 6.01 10.68
C PHE A 82 3.14 6.65 10.87
N LEU A 83 4.02 6.63 9.85
CA LEU A 83 5.35 7.24 9.95
C LEU A 83 5.28 8.74 10.24
N ARG A 84 4.29 9.45 9.68
CA ARG A 84 4.09 10.88 9.95
C ARG A 84 3.72 11.12 11.41
N TYR A 85 2.77 10.35 11.95
CA TYR A 85 2.40 10.45 13.37
C TYR A 85 3.54 10.03 14.29
N TYR A 86 4.25 8.94 13.95
CA TYR A 86 5.37 8.47 14.74
C TYR A 86 6.45 9.55 14.87
N ARG A 87 6.84 10.18 13.75
CA ARG A 87 7.78 11.32 13.76
C ARG A 87 7.31 12.46 14.67
N GLN A 88 6.02 12.82 14.59
CA GLN A 88 5.45 13.87 15.43
C GLN A 88 5.49 13.49 16.92
N TRP A 89 5.09 12.28 17.28
CA TRP A 89 5.12 11.82 18.67
C TRP A 89 6.53 11.71 19.22
N THR A 90 7.50 11.21 18.44
CA THR A 90 8.90 11.10 18.89
C THR A 90 9.57 12.46 19.08
N ALA A 91 9.05 13.53 18.47
CA ALA A 91 9.56 14.88 18.70
C ALA A 91 9.25 15.39 20.12
N THR A 92 8.15 14.93 20.73
CA THR A 92 7.75 15.28 22.10
C THR A 92 8.06 14.18 23.12
N GLU A 93 8.10 12.92 22.68
CA GLU A 93 8.37 11.73 23.49
C GLU A 93 9.49 10.88 22.85
N PRO A 94 10.77 11.26 22.99
CA PRO A 94 11.88 10.55 22.30
C PRO A 94 12.06 9.09 22.69
N THR A 95 11.50 8.67 23.84
CA THR A 95 11.54 7.30 24.34
C THR A 95 10.38 6.43 23.83
N LEU A 96 9.48 6.98 23.01
CA LEU A 96 8.36 6.23 22.46
C LEU A 96 8.87 5.13 21.51
N THR A 97 8.60 3.88 21.86
CA THR A 97 8.97 2.74 21.02
C THR A 97 8.01 2.59 19.85
N LEU A 98 8.48 1.90 18.80
CA LEU A 98 7.67 1.63 17.61
C LEU A 98 6.41 0.81 17.94
N ASP A 99 6.51 -0.17 18.84
CA ASP A 99 5.37 -0.97 19.29
C ASP A 99 4.35 -0.16 20.09
N ALA A 100 4.80 0.73 20.97
CA ALA A 100 3.91 1.63 21.71
C ALA A 100 3.21 2.62 20.77
N ALA A 101 3.92 3.13 19.76
CA ALA A 101 3.34 3.97 18.72
C ALA A 101 2.31 3.22 17.88
N TRP A 102 2.57 1.96 17.54
CA TRP A 102 1.61 1.09 16.84
C TRP A 102 0.31 0.93 17.62
N LEU A 103 0.39 0.62 18.92
CA LEU A 103 -0.79 0.51 19.78
C LEU A 103 -1.59 1.82 19.80
N ARG A 104 -0.91 2.96 19.96
CA ARG A 104 -1.54 4.30 19.92
C ARG A 104 -2.25 4.57 18.59
N TYR A 105 -1.61 4.23 17.47
CA TYR A 105 -2.19 4.40 16.13
C TYR A 105 -3.42 3.50 15.93
N ASN A 106 -3.33 2.23 16.32
CA ASN A 106 -4.40 1.26 16.11
C ASN A 106 -5.64 1.50 16.99
N MET A 107 -5.51 2.21 18.11
CA MET A 107 -6.66 2.62 18.93
C MET A 107 -7.37 3.88 18.40
N SER A 108 -6.73 4.62 17.49
CA SER A 108 -7.25 5.90 16.98
C SER A 108 -8.09 5.72 15.70
N PHE A 109 -8.04 4.54 15.06
CA PHE A 109 -8.66 4.23 13.75
C PHE A 109 -9.01 2.74 13.61
#